data_AF-A0A4Y9NT11-F1
#
_entry.id   AF-A0A4Y9NT11-F1
#
_cell.length_a   1.000
_cell.length_b   1.000
_cell.length_c   1.000
_cell.angle_alpha   90.00
_cell.angle_beta   90.00
_cell.angle_gamma   90.00
#
_symmetry.space_group_name_H-M   'P 1'
#
loop_
_entity.id
_entity.type
_entity.pdbx_description
1 polymer ?
#
loop_
_entity_poly.entity_id
_entity_poly.type
_entity_poly.pdbx_seq_one_letter_code
_entity_poly.pdbx_strand_id
1 'polypeptide(L)'
;MTALEPRLISGSEAAAYCGVTVATWAKWVAAGIVPPPLPGTRRWDRKAIDLALDKASGIKAPSSSSDPREQDFDSAYDQWKRDHEANKARRAAQEQQYQKWIQEGRKRSR
;
A
#
# COMPACT_ATOMS: atom_id res chain seq x y z
N MET A 1 15.30 27.24 -17.95
CA MET A 1 16.26 26.72 -16.96
C MET A 1 15.47 26.45 -15.70
N THR A 2 15.14 25.20 -15.39
CA THR A 2 14.52 24.87 -14.10
C THR A 2 15.58 25.04 -13.02
N ALA A 3 15.47 26.10 -12.22
CA ALA A 3 16.33 26.27 -11.06
C ALA A 3 16.11 25.08 -10.12
N LEU A 4 17.17 24.31 -9.86
CA LEU A 4 17.14 23.23 -8.89
C LEU A 4 17.01 23.88 -7.50
N GLU A 5 15.79 23.97 -6.98
CA GLU A 5 15.59 24.49 -5.64
C GLU A 5 16.29 23.57 -4.62
N PRO A 6 17.03 24.15 -3.66
CA PRO A 6 17.65 23.38 -2.59
C PRO A 6 16.61 22.54 -1.83
N ARG A 7 16.90 21.25 -1.69
CA ARG A 7 16.05 20.34 -0.91
C ARG A 7 16.10 20.63 0.59
N LEU A 8 17.27 21.05 1.07
CA LEU A 8 17.53 21.35 2.48
C LEU A 8 17.35 22.84 2.75
N ILE A 9 16.56 23.16 3.78
CA ILE A 9 16.25 24.53 4.18
C ILE A 9 16.67 24.78 5.63
N SER A 10 16.94 26.04 5.98
CA SER A 10 17.17 26.49 7.36
C SER A 10 15.88 26.48 8.17
N GLY A 11 15.99 26.62 9.50
CA GLY A 11 14.81 26.68 10.36
C GLY A 11 13.92 27.91 10.12
N SER A 12 14.51 29.05 9.74
CA SER A 12 13.75 30.24 9.38
C SER A 12 13.00 30.08 8.05
N GLU A 13 13.64 29.44 7.08
CA GLU A 13 13.00 29.11 5.79
C GLU A 13 11.89 28.07 5.99
N ALA A 14 12.09 27.08 6.87
CA ALA A 14 11.04 26.11 7.22
C ALA A 14 9.85 26.77 7.91
N ALA A 15 10.09 27.70 8.84
CA ALA A 15 9.02 28.47 9.47
C ALA A 15 8.23 29.30 8.44
N ALA A 16 8.94 29.99 7.54
CA ALA A 16 8.33 30.76 6.46
C ALA A 16 7.54 29.86 5.49
N TYR A 17 8.09 28.70 5.13
CA TYR A 17 7.44 27.71 4.27
C TYR A 17 6.11 27.22 4.87
N CYS A 18 6.07 26.98 6.18
CA CYS A 18 4.85 26.59 6.89
C CYS A 18 3.93 27.78 7.25
N GLY A 19 4.29 29.02 6.91
CA GLY A 19 3.50 30.21 7.24
C GLY A 19 3.43 30.55 8.73
N VAL A 20 4.44 30.17 9.52
CA VAL A 20 4.49 30.39 10.98
C VAL A 20 5.71 31.19 11.42
N THR A 21 5.68 31.73 12.63
CA THR A 21 6.86 32.38 13.22
C THR A 21 7.94 31.36 13.60
N VAL A 22 9.22 31.79 13.66
CA VAL A 22 10.34 30.94 14.08
C VAL A 22 10.15 30.40 15.51
N ALA A 23 9.51 31.18 16.39
CA ALA A 23 9.19 30.73 17.75
C ALA A 23 8.13 29.62 17.76
N THR A 24 7.09 29.72 16.92
CA THR A 24 6.09 28.67 16.73
C THR A 24 6.72 27.42 16.12
N TRP A 25 7.60 27.59 15.12
CA TRP A 25 8.36 26.48 14.53
C TRP A 25 9.17 25.71 15.57
N ALA A 26 9.92 26.42 16.43
CA ALA A 26 10.68 25.79 17.51
C ALA A 26 9.79 24.98 18.47
N LYS A 27 8.59 25.49 18.79
CA LYS A 27 7.61 24.76 19.60
C LYS A 27 7.11 23.49 18.89
N TRP A 28 6.85 23.55 17.59
CA TRP A 28 6.42 22.38 16.81
C TRP A 28 7.50 21.29 16.76
N VAL A 29 8.76 21.68 16.57
CA VAL A 29 9.91 20.75 16.61
C VAL A 29 10.00 20.11 17.99
N ALA A 30 9.92 20.91 19.06
CA ALA A 30 9.98 20.41 20.44
C ALA A 30 8.80 19.48 20.80
N ALA A 31 7.61 19.76 20.25
CA ALA A 31 6.42 18.94 20.42
C ALA A 31 6.39 17.70 19.52
N GLY A 32 7.34 17.55 18.59
CA GLY A 32 7.40 16.42 17.65
C GLY A 32 6.34 16.45 16.55
N ILE A 33 5.71 17.61 16.30
CA ILE A 33 4.74 17.80 15.20
C ILE A 33 5.47 17.76 13.84
N VAL A 34 6.67 18.33 13.80
CA VAL A 34 7.56 18.36 12.64
C VAL A 34 8.92 17.78 13.01
N PRO A 35 9.73 17.28 12.05
CA PRO A 35 10.96 16.58 12.39
C PRO A 35 12.03 17.52 12.99
N PRO A 36 12.94 16.99 13.82
CA PRO A 36 14.16 17.70 14.20
C PRO A 36 15.06 17.93 12.97
N PRO A 37 16.05 18.85 13.05
CA PRO A 37 17.02 19.03 11.98
C PRO A 37 17.78 17.72 11.71
N LEU A 38 18.26 17.56 10.48
CA LEU A 38 19.05 16.39 10.10
C LEU A 38 20.29 16.25 10.99
N PRO A 39 20.60 15.05 11.51
CA PRO A 39 21.73 14.83 12.41
C PRO A 39 23.04 15.38 11.86
N GLY A 40 23.83 16.05 12.71
CA GLY A 40 25.08 16.69 12.30
C GLY A 40 24.90 17.99 11.51
N THR A 41 23.66 18.46 11.29
CA THR A 41 23.37 19.70 10.58
C THR A 41 22.36 20.57 11.34
N ARG A 42 22.16 21.79 10.84
CA ARG A 42 21.06 22.68 11.26
C ARG A 42 20.07 22.89 10.11
N ARG A 43 19.86 21.85 9.29
CA ARG A 43 19.03 21.88 8.08
C ARG A 43 17.87 20.90 8.19
N TRP A 44 16.76 21.28 7.57
CA TRP A 44 15.55 20.46 7.47
C TRP A 44 15.33 20.03 6.04
N ASP A 45 14.84 18.82 5.87
CA ASP A 45 14.40 18.30 4.58
C ASP A 45 12.95 18.70 4.32
N ARG A 46 12.69 19.40 3.22
CA ARG A 46 11.34 19.87 2.86
C ARG A 46 10.32 18.73 2.77
N LYS A 47 10.69 17.58 2.18
CA LYS A 47 9.79 16.43 2.05
C LYS A 47 9.47 15.80 3.41
N ALA A 48 10.44 15.80 4.33
CA ALA A 48 10.22 15.29 5.68
C ALA A 48 9.24 16.19 6.47
N ILE A 49 9.29 17.51 6.23
CA ILE A 49 8.31 18.45 6.78
C ILE A 49 6.92 18.13 6.22
N ASP A 50 6.77 18.06 4.89
CA ASP A 50 5.47 17.76 4.25
C ASP A 50 4.88 16.44 4.77
N LEU A 51 5.69 15.38 4.83
CA LEU A 51 5.25 14.07 5.33
C LEU A 51 4.81 14.10 6.80
N ALA A 52 5.50 14.88 7.64
CA ALA A 52 5.11 15.02 9.04
C ALA A 52 3.79 15.79 9.18
N LEU A 53 3.57 16.82 8.36
CA LEU A 53 2.33 17.58 8.33
C LEU A 53 1.17 16.74 7.80
N ASP A 54 1.38 15.95 6.75
CA ASP A 54 0.39 15.00 6.23
C ASP A 54 -0.02 14.02 7.33
N LYS A 55 0.96 13.41 8.01
CA LYS A 55 0.73 12.49 9.12
C LYS A 55 -0.05 13.16 10.26
N ALA A 56 0.34 14.38 10.65
CA ALA A 56 -0.35 15.14 11.69
C ALA A 56 -1.79 15.51 11.29
N SER A 57 -2.04 15.71 9.99
CA SER A 57 -3.36 16.02 9.42
C SER A 57 -4.20 14.77 9.15
N GLY A 58 -3.67 13.57 9.39
CA GLY A 58 -4.34 12.31 9.09
C GLY A 58 -4.37 11.96 7.59
N ILE A 59 -3.61 12.68 6.75
CA ILE A 59 -3.44 12.37 5.34
C ILE A 59 -2.52 11.16 5.24
N LYS A 60 -3.05 10.04 4.75
CA LYS A 60 -2.22 8.88 4.42
C LYS A 60 -1.40 9.24 3.19
N ALA A 61 -0.08 9.28 3.34
CA ALA A 61 0.82 9.38 2.19
C ALA A 61 0.45 8.28 1.19
N PRO A 62 0.44 8.58 -0.12
CA PRO A 62 0.24 7.55 -1.12
C PRO A 62 1.33 6.50 -0.90
N SER A 63 0.93 5.27 -0.56
CA SER A 63 1.86 4.15 -0.50
C SER A 63 2.56 4.09 -1.85
N SER A 64 3.88 4.15 -1.86
CA SER A 64 4.68 4.06 -3.09
C SER A 64 4.50 2.74 -3.84
N SER A 65 3.71 1.81 -3.30
CA SER A 65 3.06 0.72 -4.04
C SER A 65 1.81 1.24 -4.78
N SER A 66 2.01 2.21 -5.67
CA SER A 66 1.11 2.46 -6.79
C SER A 66 1.47 1.57 -8.00
N ASP A 67 2.03 0.39 -7.74
CA ASP A 67 2.06 -0.71 -8.69
C ASP A 67 0.77 -1.52 -8.48
N PRO A 68 -0.17 -1.53 -9.44
CA PRO A 68 -1.35 -2.40 -9.37
C PRO A 68 -1.01 -3.89 -9.17
N ARG A 69 0.26 -4.29 -9.40
CA ARG A 69 0.74 -5.67 -9.20
C ARG A 69 1.05 -6.02 -7.74
N GLU A 70 1.24 -5.03 -6.86
CA GLU A 70 1.52 -5.25 -5.43
C GLU A 70 0.25 -5.20 -4.56
N GLN A 71 -0.94 -5.09 -5.15
CA GLN A 71 -2.19 -5.15 -4.39
C GLN A 71 -2.67 -6.57 -4.09
N ASP A 72 -2.16 -7.61 -4.77
CA ASP A 72 -2.89 -8.90 -4.80
C ASP A 72 -2.01 -10.15 -5.04
N PHE A 73 -0.82 -10.25 -4.44
CA PHE A 73 -0.03 -11.49 -4.57
C PHE A 73 -0.72 -12.70 -3.91
N ASP A 74 -1.37 -12.49 -2.75
CA ASP A 74 -2.13 -13.54 -2.05
C ASP A 74 -3.49 -13.84 -2.72
N SER A 75 -4.13 -12.83 -3.32
CA SER A 75 -5.46 -12.95 -3.93
C SER A 75 -5.47 -13.86 -5.16
N ALA A 76 -4.43 -13.79 -6.01
CA ALA A 76 -4.34 -14.60 -7.22
C ALA A 76 -4.09 -16.09 -6.91
N TYR A 77 -3.25 -16.41 -5.93
CA TYR A 77 -3.00 -17.78 -5.50
C TYR A 77 -4.24 -18.41 -4.84
N ASP A 78 -4.93 -17.65 -4.00
CA ASP A 78 -6.18 -18.10 -3.36
C ASP A 78 -7.32 -18.30 -4.37
N GLN A 79 -7.38 -17.48 -5.42
CA GLN A 79 -8.32 -17.68 -6.52
C GLN A 79 -7.98 -18.93 -7.34
N TRP A 80 -6.72 -19.14 -7.70
CA TRP A 80 -6.28 -20.35 -8.40
C TRP A 80 -6.60 -21.62 -7.61
N LYS A 81 -6.35 -21.62 -6.29
CA LYS A 81 -6.63 -22.78 -5.44
C LYS A 81 -8.11 -23.14 -5.42
N ARG A 82 -8.99 -22.14 -5.30
CA ARG A 82 -10.45 -22.31 -5.36
C ARG A 82 -10.91 -22.85 -6.71
N ASP A 83 -10.40 -22.28 -7.80
CA ASP A 83 -10.76 -22.72 -9.15
C ASP A 83 -10.26 -24.13 -9.45
N HIS A 84 -9.07 -24.49 -8.95
CA HIS A 84 -8.51 -25.82 -9.10
C HIS A 84 -9.33 -26.87 -8.32
N GLU A 85 -9.71 -26.56 -7.08
CA GLU A 85 -10.58 -27.41 -6.26
C GLU A 85 -11.98 -27.57 -6.89
N ALA A 86 -12.58 -26.48 -7.38
CA ALA A 86 -13.87 -26.50 -8.05
C ALA A 86 -13.84 -27.33 -9.34
N ASN A 87 -12.79 -27.18 -10.16
CA ASN A 87 -12.62 -27.98 -11.38
C ASN A 87 -12.41 -29.46 -11.07
N LYS A 88 -11.63 -29.79 -10.02
CA LYS A 88 -11.46 -31.17 -9.55
C LYS A 88 -12.81 -31.78 -9.12
N ALA A 89 -13.61 -31.03 -8.36
CA ALA A 89 -14.93 -31.48 -7.92
C ALA A 89 -15.90 -31.69 -9.10
N ARG A 90 -15.91 -30.79 -10.08
CA ARG A 90 -16.74 -30.93 -11.30
C ARG A 90 -16.38 -32.18 -12.10
N ARG A 91 -15.08 -32.46 -12.28
CA ARG A 91 -14.61 -33.68 -12.96
C ARG A 91 -15.04 -34.94 -12.20
N ALA A 92 -14.86 -34.96 -10.89
CA ALA A 92 -15.30 -36.07 -10.05
C ALA A 92 -16.83 -36.29 -10.14
N ALA A 93 -17.62 -35.22 -10.13
CA ALA A 93 -19.08 -35.31 -10.28
C ALA A 93 -19.49 -35.83 -11.67
N GLN A 94 -18.82 -35.37 -12.74
CA GLN A 94 -19.08 -35.85 -14.10
C GLN A 94 -18.72 -37.33 -14.25
N GLU A 95 -17.62 -37.77 -13.65
CA GLU A 95 -17.22 -39.17 -13.65
C GLU A 95 -18.20 -40.04 -12.85
N GLN A 96 -18.65 -39.59 -11.68
CA GLN A 96 -19.69 -40.29 -10.92
C GLN A 96 -20.99 -40.42 -11.71
N GLN A 97 -21.40 -39.36 -12.40
CA GLN A 97 -22.57 -39.38 -13.26
C GLN A 97 -22.42 -40.35 -14.43
N TYR A 98 -21.24 -40.38 -15.07
CA TYR A 98 -20.93 -41.32 -16.15
C TYR A 98 -20.92 -42.78 -15.67
N GLN A 99 -20.30 -43.06 -14.52
CA GLN A 99 -20.29 -44.39 -13.92
C GLN A 99 -21.70 -44.85 -13.55
N LYS A 100 -22.53 -43.94 -13.01
CA LYS A 100 -23.93 -44.22 -12.72
C LYS A 100 -24.72 -44.56 -13.98
N TRP A 101 -24.52 -43.79 -15.07
CA TRP A 101 -25.15 -44.05 -16.36
C TRP A 101 -24.77 -45.43 -16.94
N ILE A 102 -23.49 -45.82 -16.87
CA ILE A 102 -23.02 -47.16 -17.30
C ILE A 102 -23.73 -48.28 -16.50
N GLN A 103 -23.81 -48.13 -15.17
CA GLN A 103 -24.43 -49.13 -14.30
C GLN A 103 -25.94 -49.27 -14.56
N GLU A 104 -26.64 -48.15 -14.76
CA GLU A 104 -28.07 -48.14 -15.10
C GLU A 104 -28.34 -48.74 -16.47
N GLY A 105 -27.52 -48.45 -17.48
CA GLY A 105 -27.61 -49.08 -18.80
C GLY A 105 -27.45 -50.59 -18.76
N ARG A 106 -26.55 -51.11 -17.90
CA ARG A 106 -26.32 -52.55 -17.72
C ARG A 106 -27.48 -53.27 -17.02
N LYS A 107 -28.16 -52.61 -16.08
CA LYS A 107 -29.33 -53.19 -15.37
C LYS A 107 -30.58 -53.28 -16.24
N ARG A 108 -30.69 -52.41 -17.26
CA ARG A 108 -31.84 -52.30 -18.16
C ARG A 108 -31.77 -53.26 -19.37
N SER A 109 -30.70 -54.04 -19.47
CA SER A 109 -30.44 -55.06 -20.50
C SER A 109 -30.50 -56.51 -19.97
N ARG A 110 -30.97 -56.72 -18.73
CA ARG A 110 -31.35 -58.02 -18.17
C ARG A 110 -32.86 -58.07 -17.99
#